data_AF-A0A5C5VD68-F1
#
_entry.id   AF-A0A5C5VD68-F1
#
_cell.length_a   1.000
_cell.length_b   1.000
_cell.length_c   1.000
_cell.angle_alpha   90.00
_cell.angle_beta   90.00
_cell.angle_gamma   90.00
#
_symmetry.space_group_name_H-M   'P 1'
#
loop_
_entity.id
_entity.type
_entity.pdbx_description
1 polymer ?
#
loop_
_entity_poly.entity_id
_entity_poly.type
_entity_poly.pdbx_seq_one_letter_code
_entity_poly.pdbx_strand_id
1 'polypeptide(L)'
;MPATKPILYCRCAYAKVVPREVKEGVLASLAESDAPFDAVADLCEMSAKQDPALARLASQPGLRIAACYPRAVKWLFSAAGSPLPEDGVEIVNMRELSAAQTTDCLLNGAPIPAPKKADPPEGGAT
;
A
#
# COMPACT_ATOMS: atom_id res chain seq x y z
N MET A 1 -0.69 -23.58 9.62
CA MET A 1 -1.60 -22.54 9.09
C MET A 1 -0.73 -21.54 8.35
N PRO A 2 -0.87 -21.34 7.03
CA PRO A 2 -0.03 -20.37 6.35
C PRO A 2 -0.29 -19.00 6.97
N ALA A 3 0.75 -18.38 7.51
CA ALA A 3 0.68 -17.06 8.11
C ALA A 3 0.43 -16.06 6.99
N THR A 4 -0.83 -15.70 6.76
CA THR A 4 -1.20 -14.64 5.84
C THR A 4 -0.54 -13.36 6.32
N LYS A 5 0.31 -12.77 5.48
CA LYS A 5 1.02 -11.54 5.81
C LYS A 5 0.01 -10.40 5.98
N PRO A 6 0.19 -9.50 6.96
CA PRO A 6 -0.72 -8.39 7.14
C PRO A 6 -0.61 -7.41 5.97
N ILE A 7 -1.77 -6.99 5.46
CA ILE A 7 -1.89 -6.07 4.34
C ILE A 7 -2.48 -4.75 4.84
N LEU A 8 -1.83 -3.64 4.50
CA LEU A 8 -2.28 -2.29 4.77
C LEU A 8 -2.50 -1.55 3.45
N TYR A 9 -3.71 -1.08 3.23
CA TYR A 9 -4.10 -0.31 2.05
C TYR A 9 -4.38 1.15 2.43
N CYS A 10 -3.66 2.09 1.83
CA CYS A 10 -3.89 3.52 2.01
C CYS A 10 -4.62 4.10 0.80
N ARG A 11 -5.83 4.63 1.00
CA ARG A 11 -6.66 5.20 -0.08
C ARG A 11 -6.12 6.52 -0.65
N CYS A 12 -5.18 7.16 0.06
CA CYS A 12 -4.55 8.42 -0.33
C CYS A 12 -5.59 9.48 -0.74
N ALA A 13 -6.65 9.62 0.07
CA ALA A 13 -7.77 10.50 -0.23
C ALA A 13 -7.40 11.99 -0.17
N TYR A 14 -6.40 12.34 0.63
CA TYR A 14 -5.90 13.71 0.78
C TYR A 14 -4.95 14.12 -0.36
N ALA A 15 -3.82 13.41 -0.52
CA ALA A 15 -2.79 13.82 -1.47
C ALA A 15 -3.19 13.57 -2.93
N LYS A 16 -4.13 12.63 -3.19
CA LYS A 16 -4.67 12.32 -4.53
C LYS A 16 -3.60 12.04 -5.59
N VAL A 17 -2.43 11.56 -5.17
CA VAL A 17 -1.29 11.26 -6.07
C VAL A 17 -1.37 9.88 -6.71
N VAL A 18 -2.26 9.02 -6.21
CA VAL A 18 -2.52 7.68 -6.77
C VAL A 18 -3.68 7.78 -7.77
N PRO A 19 -3.53 7.27 -9.00
CA PRO A 19 -4.60 7.23 -9.98
C PRO A 19 -5.87 6.55 -9.43
N ARG A 20 -7.04 7.10 -9.79
CA ARG A 20 -8.31 6.59 -9.28
C ARG A 20 -8.58 5.15 -9.70
N GLU A 21 -8.28 4.82 -10.96
CA GLU A 21 -8.43 3.46 -11.48
C GLU A 21 -7.62 2.43 -10.69
N VAL A 22 -6.38 2.78 -10.31
CA VAL A 22 -5.50 1.86 -9.57
C VAL A 22 -6.04 1.63 -8.18
N LYS A 23 -6.32 2.69 -7.43
CA LYS A 23 -6.76 2.54 -6.03
C LYS A 23 -8.12 1.86 -5.91
N GLU A 24 -9.06 2.14 -6.80
CA GLU A 24 -10.37 1.48 -6.81
C GLU A 24 -10.24 0.02 -7.25
N GLY A 25 -9.41 -0.26 -8.27
CA GLY A 25 -9.14 -1.63 -8.73
C GLY A 25 -8.48 -2.50 -7.66
N VAL A 26 -7.47 -1.96 -6.95
CA VAL A 26 -6.82 -2.67 -5.84
C VAL A 26 -7.82 -2.96 -4.72
N LEU A 27 -8.64 -1.97 -4.34
CA LEU A 27 -9.63 -2.15 -3.28
C LEU A 27 -10.68 -3.20 -3.67
N ALA A 28 -11.16 -3.17 -4.91
CA ALA A 28 -12.09 -4.18 -5.41
C ALA A 28 -11.47 -5.57 -5.36
N SER A 29 -10.25 -5.76 -5.89
CA SER A 29 -9.61 -7.07 -5.87
C SER A 29 -9.28 -7.57 -4.46
N LEU A 30 -8.90 -6.68 -3.54
CA LEU A 30 -8.71 -7.03 -2.12
C LEU A 30 -10.02 -7.48 -1.47
N ALA A 31 -11.13 -6.78 -1.75
CA ALA A 31 -12.45 -7.16 -1.27
C ALA A 31 -12.93 -8.51 -1.85
N GLU A 32 -12.58 -8.82 -3.09
CA GLU A 32 -12.92 -10.10 -3.75
C GLU A 32 -12.04 -11.26 -3.31
N SER A 33 -10.82 -11.00 -2.81
CA SER A 33 -9.84 -12.04 -2.49
C SER A 33 -9.99 -12.68 -1.11
N ASP A 34 -11.01 -12.27 -0.33
CA ASP A 34 -11.28 -12.71 1.06
C ASP A 34 -10.09 -12.56 2.03
N ALA A 35 -8.99 -11.93 1.59
CA ALA A 35 -7.79 -11.77 2.35
C ALA A 35 -8.00 -10.70 3.44
N PRO A 36 -7.52 -10.91 4.67
CA PRO A 36 -7.58 -9.88 5.70
C PRO A 36 -6.66 -8.71 5.33
N PHE A 37 -7.23 -7.51 5.21
CA PHE A 37 -6.49 -6.27 5.00
C PHE A 37 -7.04 -5.13 5.87
N ASP A 38 -6.15 -4.26 6.32
CA ASP A 38 -6.48 -3.01 6.99
C ASP A 38 -6.54 -1.89 5.95
N ALA A 39 -7.69 -1.24 5.79
CA ALA A 39 -7.84 -0.09 4.92
C ALA A 39 -7.89 1.21 5.72
N VAL A 40 -7.03 2.17 5.35
CA VAL A 40 -6.98 3.50 5.95
C VAL A 40 -7.24 4.58 4.91
N ALA A 41 -7.88 5.67 5.32
CA ALA A 41 -8.15 6.80 4.44
C ALA A 41 -6.84 7.48 3.99
N ASP A 42 -6.03 7.91 4.96
CA ASP A 42 -4.79 8.63 4.72
C ASP A 42 -3.74 8.36 5.81
N LEU A 43 -2.64 7.69 5.44
CA LEU A 43 -1.48 7.54 6.32
C LEU A 43 -0.85 8.89 6.71
N CYS A 44 -0.99 9.91 5.85
CA CYS A 44 -0.48 11.25 6.13
C CYS A 44 -1.20 11.89 7.32
N GLU A 45 -2.53 11.72 7.41
CA GLU A 45 -3.31 12.26 8.53
C GLU A 45 -3.05 11.50 9.82
N MET A 46 -2.99 10.17 9.76
CA MET A 46 -2.62 9.33 10.91
C MET A 46 -1.24 9.70 11.46
N SER A 47 -0.28 9.95 10.57
CA SER A 47 1.07 10.39 10.96
C SER A 47 1.04 11.76 11.62
N ALA A 48 0.30 12.72 11.07
CA ALA A 48 0.15 14.05 11.64
C ALA A 48 -0.48 14.03 13.05
N LYS A 49 -1.36 13.07 13.32
CA LYS A 49 -1.98 12.85 14.63
C LYS A 49 -1.18 11.92 15.56
N GLN A 50 -0.05 11.39 15.10
CA GLN A 50 0.73 10.35 15.79
C GLN A 50 -0.14 9.18 16.25
N ASP A 51 -0.97 8.68 15.33
CA ASP A 51 -1.96 7.66 15.64
C ASP A 51 -1.30 6.36 16.15
N PRO A 52 -1.73 5.82 17.31
CA PRO A 52 -1.15 4.62 17.90
C PRO A 52 -1.32 3.36 17.03
N ALA A 53 -2.26 3.36 16.08
CA ALA A 53 -2.39 2.27 15.12
C ALA A 53 -1.14 2.12 14.24
N LEU A 54 -0.39 3.22 13.97
CA LEU A 54 0.87 3.14 13.21
C LEU A 54 1.93 2.29 13.94
N ALA A 55 2.02 2.42 15.26
CA ALA A 55 2.93 1.59 16.06
C ALA A 55 2.56 0.11 16.01
N ARG A 56 1.24 -0.18 16.10
CA ARG A 56 0.72 -1.54 15.97
C ARG A 56 1.04 -2.11 14.59
N LEU A 57 0.83 -1.34 13.53
CA LEU A 57 1.12 -1.75 12.15
C LEU A 57 2.62 -2.03 11.96
N ALA A 58 3.48 -1.09 12.36
CA ALA A 58 4.94 -1.22 12.23
C ALA A 58 5.52 -2.42 12.98
N SER A 59 4.86 -2.87 14.04
CA SER A 59 5.25 -4.05 14.83
C SER A 59 4.88 -5.38 14.17
N GLN A 60 4.10 -5.38 13.08
CA GLN A 60 3.68 -6.60 12.42
C GLN A 60 4.77 -7.14 11.47
N PRO A 61 5.23 -8.39 11.66
CA PRO A 61 6.24 -8.99 10.80
C PRO A 61 5.67 -9.30 9.42
N GLY A 62 6.41 -8.95 8.36
CA GLY A 62 5.98 -9.22 6.98
C GLY A 62 4.91 -8.25 6.47
N LEU A 63 4.71 -7.10 7.11
CA LEU A 63 3.70 -6.11 6.73
C LEU A 63 3.90 -5.66 5.28
N ARG A 64 2.81 -5.71 4.51
CA ARG A 64 2.74 -5.19 3.15
C ARG A 64 1.90 -3.93 3.10
N ILE A 65 2.45 -2.84 2.58
CA ILE A 65 1.78 -1.54 2.55
C ILE A 65 1.59 -1.11 1.10
N ALA A 66 0.34 -1.03 0.64
CA ALA A 66 -0.02 -0.37 -0.61
C ALA A 66 -0.35 1.09 -0.36
N ALA A 67 0.45 1.99 -0.93
CA ALA A 67 0.34 3.42 -0.70
C ALA A 67 0.89 4.24 -1.87
N CYS A 68 1.09 5.55 -1.65
CA CYS A 68 1.55 6.48 -2.68
C CYS A 68 3.04 6.32 -3.02
N TYR A 69 3.95 6.62 -2.09
CA TYR A 69 5.40 6.53 -2.31
C TYR A 69 6.10 5.82 -1.16
N PRO A 70 6.97 4.84 -1.42
CA PRO A 70 7.70 4.12 -0.38
C PRO A 70 8.50 5.03 0.56
N ARG A 71 9.19 6.04 0.00
CA ARG A 71 9.94 7.02 0.79
C ARG A 71 9.03 7.86 1.68
N ALA A 72 7.89 8.32 1.17
CA ALA A 72 6.95 9.11 1.96
C ALA A 72 6.39 8.28 3.12
N VAL A 73 5.99 7.04 2.87
CA VAL A 73 5.48 6.13 3.91
C VAL A 73 6.51 5.92 5.02
N LYS A 74 7.76 5.58 4.67
CA LYS A 74 8.83 5.43 5.67
C LYS A 74 8.99 6.68 6.54
N TRP A 75 8.97 7.86 5.90
CA TRP A 75 9.08 9.13 6.62
C TRP A 75 7.87 9.41 7.51
N LEU A 76 6.65 9.14 7.06
CA LEU A 76 5.42 9.32 7.85
C LEU A 76 5.41 8.45 9.11
N PHE A 77 5.83 7.19 9.00
CA PHE A 77 5.96 6.28 10.13
C PHE A 77 7.03 6.74 11.11
N SER A 78 8.19 7.19 10.62
CA SER A 78 9.25 7.76 11.45
C SER A 78 8.81 9.05 12.15
N ALA A 79 8.10 9.94 11.45
CA ALA A 79 7.56 11.19 12.01
C ALA A 79 6.51 10.94 13.10
N ALA A 80 5.75 9.84 12.99
CA ALA A 80 4.82 9.39 14.01
C ALA A 80 5.50 8.70 15.21
N GLY A 81 6.84 8.59 15.23
CA GLY A 81 7.58 7.90 16.29
C GLY A 81 7.53 6.37 16.20
N SER A 82 7.07 5.82 15.08
CA SER A 82 6.93 4.38 14.82
C SER A 82 7.67 3.98 13.54
N PRO A 83 9.01 4.11 13.49
CA PRO A 83 9.77 3.83 12.27
C PRO A 83 9.55 2.39 11.79
N LEU A 84 9.29 2.22 10.49
CA LEU A 84 9.19 0.90 9.88
C LEU A 84 10.57 0.23 9.87
N PRO A 85 10.67 -1.08 10.20
CA PRO A 85 11.92 -1.80 10.10
C PRO A 85 12.40 -1.87 8.64
N GLU A 86 13.73 -1.88 8.46
CA GLU A 86 14.35 -1.94 7.13
C GLU A 86 14.15 -3.29 6.44
N ASP A 87 13.99 -4.34 7.25
CA ASP A 87 13.78 -5.72 6.82
C ASP A 87 12.37 -6.19 7.22
N GLY A 88 11.74 -7.01 6.37
CA GLY A 88 10.42 -7.58 6.63
C GLY A 88 9.21 -6.66 6.40
N VAL A 89 9.39 -5.44 5.87
CA VAL A 89 8.26 -4.58 5.40
C VAL A 89 8.38 -4.31 3.91
N GLU A 90 7.30 -4.61 3.19
CA GLU A 90 7.23 -4.45 1.74
C GLU A 90 6.28 -3.29 1.41
N ILE A 91 6.78 -2.22 0.79
CA ILE A 91 5.95 -1.06 0.43
C ILE A 91 5.73 -1.03 -1.08
N VAL A 92 4.48 -1.27 -1.48
CA VAL A 92 4.03 -1.35 -2.88
C VAL A 92 3.57 0.04 -3.35
N ASN A 93 4.21 0.53 -4.41
CA ASN A 93 3.95 1.85 -4.98
C ASN A 93 2.76 1.81 -5.95
N MET A 94 1.57 2.22 -5.51
CA MET A 94 0.37 2.27 -6.34
C MET A 94 0.37 3.38 -7.41
N ARG A 95 1.34 4.31 -7.36
CA ARG A 95 1.46 5.34 -8.38
C ARG A 95 2.12 4.81 -9.66
N GLU A 96 3.02 3.86 -9.51
CA GLU A 96 3.82 3.33 -10.62
C GLU A 96 3.34 1.95 -11.10
N LEU A 97 2.66 1.21 -10.22
CA LEU A 97 2.12 -0.11 -10.52
C LEU A 97 0.64 -0.03 -10.88
N SER A 98 0.21 -0.96 -11.73
CA SER A 98 -1.22 -1.15 -12.01
C SER A 98 -1.94 -1.78 -10.82
N ALA A 99 -3.28 -1.79 -10.88
CA ALA A 99 -4.08 -2.46 -9.85
C ALA A 99 -3.73 -3.94 -9.73
N ALA A 100 -3.66 -4.65 -10.86
CA ALA A 100 -3.32 -6.07 -10.88
C ALA A 100 -1.93 -6.35 -10.29
N GLN A 101 -0.92 -5.58 -10.67
CA GLN A 101 0.43 -5.73 -10.14
C GLN A 101 0.50 -5.47 -8.64
N THR A 102 -0.19 -4.42 -8.18
CA THR A 102 -0.24 -4.10 -6.75
C THR A 102 -0.89 -5.24 -5.98
N THR A 103 -2.07 -5.69 -6.42
CA THR A 103 -2.80 -6.79 -5.79
C THR A 103 -1.99 -8.08 -5.77
N ASP A 104 -1.28 -8.41 -6.85
CA ASP A 104 -0.42 -9.59 -6.94
C ASP A 104 0.76 -9.53 -5.93
N CYS A 105 1.37 -8.35 -5.76
CA CYS A 105 2.38 -8.13 -4.72
C CYS A 105 1.79 -8.30 -3.31
N LEU A 106 0.57 -7.82 -3.08
CA LEU A 106 -0.09 -7.90 -1.77
C LEU A 106 -0.49 -9.34 -1.42
N LEU A 107 -1.22 -10.01 -2.30
CA LEU A 107 -1.86 -11.29 -2.06
C LEU A 107 -0.93 -12.48 -2.33
N ASN A 108 -0.32 -12.51 -3.50
CA ASN A 108 0.52 -13.63 -3.94
C ASN A 108 1.98 -13.47 -3.51
N GLY A 109 2.34 -12.26 -3.06
CA GLY A 109 3.71 -11.97 -2.65
C GLY A 109 4.70 -11.95 -3.78
N ALA A 110 4.23 -11.56 -4.97
CA ALA A 110 5.11 -11.30 -6.08
C ALA A 110 6.14 -10.21 -5.73
N PRO A 111 7.36 -10.32 -6.28
CA PRO A 111 8.40 -9.33 -6.04
C PRO A 111 7.93 -7.96 -6.54
N ILE A 112 8.10 -6.93 -5.70
CA ILE A 112 7.75 -5.55 -6.06
C ILE A 112 8.55 -5.16 -7.31
N PRO A 113 7.89 -4.88 -8.45
CA PRO A 113 8.60 -4.51 -9.65
C PRO A 113 9.38 -3.22 -9.43
N ALA A 114 10.59 -3.16 -9.97
CA ALA A 114 11.30 -1.89 -10.06
C ALA A 114 10.45 -0.87 -10.82
N PRO A 115 10.53 0.44 -10.47
CA PRO A 115 9.75 1.48 -11.12
C PRO A 115 10.03 1.48 -12.62
N LYS A 116 9.11 0.93 -13.41
CA LYS A 116 9.14 1.03 -14.87
C LYS A 116 8.43 2.31 -15.26
N LYS A 117 9.07 3.11 -16.10
CA LYS A 117 8.44 4.27 -16.75
C LYS A 117 7.12 3.79 -17.36
N ALA A 118 6.03 4.46 -16.96
CA ALA A 118 4.65 4.15 -17.32
C ALA A 118 4.52 3.58 -18.74
N ASP A 119 3.98 2.37 -18.85
CA ASP A 119 3.32 1.95 -20.07
C ASP A 119 2.11 2.87 -20.27
N PRO A 120 1.86 3.40 -21.49
CA PRO A 120 0.69 4.22 -21.74
C PRO A 120 -0.59 3.41 -21.43
N PRO A 121 -1.66 4.07 -20.94
CA PRO A 121 -2.93 3.39 -20.67
C PRO A 121 -3.45 2.79 -21.99
N GLU A 122 -3.48 1.47 -22.07
CA GLU A 122 -4.13 0.76 -23.16
C GLU A 122 -5.65 0.92 -23.01
N GLY A 123 -6.22 1.72 -23.91
CA GLY A 123 -7.53 1.43 -24.48
C GLY A 123 -8.74 1.74 -23.60
N GLY A 124 -9.02 3.02 -23.37
CA GLY A 124 -10.40 3.47 -23.40
C GLY A 124 -10.92 3.32 -24.83
N ALA A 125 -11.65 2.25 -25.11
CA ALA A 125 -12.33 2.07 -26.39
C ALA A 125 -13.77 1.57 -26.16
N THR A 126 -14.69 2.49 -26.41
CA THR A 126 -16.10 2.35 -26.83
C THR A 126 -17.11 1.75 -25.86
#